data_AF-A0A384K6F8-F1
#
_entry.id   AF-A0A384K6F8-F1
#
_cell.length_a   1.000
_cell.length_b   1.000
_cell.length_c   1.000
_cell.angle_alpha   90.00
_cell.angle_beta   90.00
_cell.angle_gamma   90.00
#
_symmetry.space_group_name_H-M   'P 1'
#
loop_
_entity.id
_entity.type
_entity.pdbx_description
1 polymer ?
#
loop_
_entity_poly.entity_id
_entity_poly.type
_entity_poly.pdbx_seq_one_letter_code
_entity_poly.pdbx_strand_id
1 'polypeptide(L)'
;MRLVCAKLRFNTRSFSKTPIKMATKTVLILGSGPRIGEAVSEKFAAEGYKVAIVSRKGTDSVNEKGYLSLSADFANTDPSILASVFDKFKSEFSTAPSVVIYNAGSITPPPDAESALSIPSARVANDLNVNVVTPFIAAQEAIKGWETLPEESKKVFIYTGNICNVAVLPVPLLLNGGMGKAATAYWLGVADGAYTAKGYR
;
A
#
# COMPACT_ATOMS: atom_id res chain seq x y z
N MET A 1 -72.00 29.51 12.07
CA MET A 1 -70.67 29.23 11.51
C MET A 1 -69.66 29.12 12.65
N ARG A 2 -69.26 27.90 13.02
CA ARG A 2 -68.23 27.66 14.06
C ARG A 2 -66.89 27.48 13.37
N LEU A 3 -65.93 28.36 13.67
CA LEU A 3 -64.56 28.28 13.20
C LEU A 3 -63.78 27.32 14.11
N VAL A 4 -63.35 26.17 13.58
CA VAL A 4 -62.52 25.20 14.30
C VAL A 4 -61.05 25.56 14.05
N CYS A 5 -60.35 25.99 15.10
CA CYS A 5 -58.90 26.26 15.06
C CYS A 5 -58.14 24.95 15.33
N ALA A 6 -57.53 24.38 14.28
CA ALA A 6 -56.69 23.19 14.39
C ALA A 6 -55.27 23.57 14.84
N LYS A 7 -54.90 23.19 16.06
CA LYS A 7 -53.51 23.26 16.55
C LYS A 7 -52.65 22.23 15.82
N LEU A 8 -51.75 22.68 14.94
CA LEU A 8 -50.65 21.84 14.45
C LEU A 8 -49.70 21.54 15.62
N ARG A 9 -49.55 20.25 15.97
CA ARG A 9 -48.48 19.78 16.84
C ARG A 9 -47.24 19.51 15.99
N PHE A 10 -46.20 20.31 16.16
CA PHE A 10 -44.87 20.00 15.61
C PHE A 10 -44.27 18.84 16.40
N ASN A 11 -44.06 17.72 15.72
CA ASN A 11 -43.36 16.56 16.26
C ASN A 11 -41.85 16.83 16.21
N THR A 12 -41.26 17.28 17.31
CA THR A 12 -39.81 17.41 17.45
C THR A 12 -39.20 16.02 17.64
N ARG A 13 -38.99 15.29 16.55
CA ARG A 13 -38.13 14.09 16.56
C ARG A 13 -36.70 14.54 16.87
N SER A 14 -36.23 14.22 18.08
CA SER A 14 -34.83 14.25 18.46
C SER A 14 -34.03 13.37 17.49
N PHE A 15 -33.22 13.98 16.63
CA PHE A 15 -32.21 13.25 15.87
C PHE A 15 -31.15 12.74 16.85
N SER A 16 -31.12 11.42 17.06
CA SER A 16 -30.00 10.74 17.70
C SER A 16 -28.72 11.06 16.92
N LYS A 17 -27.85 11.90 17.48
CA LYS A 17 -26.48 12.08 17.00
C LYS A 17 -25.66 10.87 17.43
N THR A 18 -25.90 9.71 16.84
CA THR A 18 -24.93 8.63 16.91
C THR A 18 -23.69 9.14 16.19
N PRO A 19 -22.52 9.26 16.85
CA PRO A 19 -21.33 9.75 16.17
C PRO A 19 -21.02 8.78 15.03
N ILE A 20 -20.98 9.29 13.80
CA ILE A 20 -20.43 8.53 12.68
C ILE A 20 -18.98 8.26 13.07
N LYS A 21 -18.67 7.00 13.39
CA LYS A 21 -17.31 6.56 13.67
C LYS A 21 -16.54 6.67 12.36
N MET A 22 -15.97 7.85 12.10
CA MET A 22 -15.17 8.09 10.90
C MET A 22 -14.07 7.03 10.84
N ALA A 23 -14.03 6.28 9.73
CA ALA A 23 -13.00 5.27 9.53
C ALA A 23 -11.62 5.92 9.65
N THR A 24 -10.77 5.37 10.52
CA THR A 24 -9.40 5.85 10.70
C THR A 24 -8.67 5.72 9.36
N LYS A 25 -8.16 6.83 8.85
CA LYS A 25 -7.32 6.84 7.64
C LYS A 25 -5.93 6.34 8.02
N THR A 26 -5.50 5.25 7.42
CA THR A 26 -4.22 4.61 7.73
C THR A 26 -3.50 4.24 6.45
N VAL A 27 -2.18 4.41 6.42
CA VAL A 27 -1.34 4.09 5.27
C VAL A 27 -0.12 3.29 5.70
N LEU A 28 0.17 2.22 4.96
CA LEU A 28 1.37 1.41 5.11
C LEU A 28 2.26 1.60 3.87
N ILE A 29 3.46 2.14 4.06
CA ILE A 29 4.41 2.42 2.99
C ILE A 29 5.57 1.43 3.07
N LEU A 30 5.57 0.44 2.18
CA LEU A 30 6.57 -0.61 2.06
C LEU A 30 7.74 -0.10 1.20
N GLY A 31 8.90 0.10 1.82
CA GLY A 31 10.09 0.63 1.16
C GLY A 31 10.21 2.14 1.25
N SER A 32 10.00 2.72 2.43
CA SER A 32 10.17 4.15 2.65
C SER A 32 11.66 4.49 2.76
N GLY A 33 12.28 4.77 1.62
CA GLY A 33 13.64 5.31 1.53
C GLY A 33 13.63 6.83 1.32
N PRO A 34 14.82 7.48 1.31
CA PRO A 34 14.92 8.91 1.06
C PRO A 34 14.33 9.27 -0.32
N ARG A 35 13.74 10.47 -0.41
CA ARG A 35 13.01 11.02 -1.58
C ARG A 35 11.54 10.60 -1.63
N ILE A 36 11.18 9.61 -2.46
CA ILE A 36 9.77 9.28 -2.74
C ILE A 36 9.05 8.82 -1.47
N GLY A 37 9.66 7.89 -0.72
CA GLY A 37 9.06 7.36 0.50
C GLY A 37 8.78 8.45 1.54
N GLU A 38 9.74 9.33 1.77
CA GLU A 38 9.60 10.47 2.69
C GLU A 38 8.52 11.46 2.24
N ALA A 39 8.57 11.94 0.99
CA ALA A 39 7.60 12.90 0.47
C ALA A 39 6.16 12.35 0.49
N VAL A 40 5.99 11.06 0.18
CA VAL A 40 4.71 10.37 0.27
C VAL A 40 4.25 10.27 1.73
N SER A 41 5.14 9.90 2.65
CA SER A 41 4.82 9.80 4.09
C SER A 41 4.34 11.14 4.65
N GLU A 42 5.06 12.23 4.34
CA GLU A 42 4.71 13.58 4.77
C GLU A 42 3.37 14.05 4.19
N LYS A 43 3.12 13.76 2.91
CA LYS A 43 1.85 14.11 2.27
C LYS A 43 0.68 13.37 2.92
N PHE A 44 0.78 12.07 3.17
CA PHE A 44 -0.29 11.32 3.83
C PHE A 44 -0.52 11.79 5.27
N ALA A 45 0.56 12.07 6.01
CA ALA A 45 0.45 12.61 7.37
C ALA A 45 -0.29 13.97 7.38
N ALA A 46 0.04 14.87 6.44
CA ALA A 46 -0.63 16.16 6.29
C ALA A 46 -2.13 16.04 5.95
N GLU A 47 -2.53 14.95 5.28
CA GLU A 47 -3.93 14.62 4.98
C GLU A 47 -4.65 13.88 6.12
N GLY A 48 -4.00 13.76 7.29
CA GLY A 48 -4.56 13.19 8.51
C GLY A 48 -4.52 11.66 8.57
N TYR A 49 -3.66 11.00 7.78
CA TYR A 49 -3.46 9.56 7.90
C TYR A 49 -2.52 9.21 9.05
N LYS A 50 -2.80 8.10 9.75
CA LYS A 50 -1.78 7.41 10.54
C LYS A 50 -0.83 6.69 9.59
N VAL A 51 0.45 6.97 9.69
CA VAL A 51 1.46 6.50 8.74
C VAL A 51 2.31 5.42 9.40
N ALA A 52 2.45 4.29 8.73
CA ALA A 52 3.52 3.34 8.97
C ALA A 52 4.47 3.31 7.77
N ILE A 53 5.75 3.30 8.04
CA ILE A 53 6.82 3.19 7.06
C ILE A 53 7.61 1.93 7.33
N VAL A 54 8.02 1.24 6.27
CA VAL A 54 8.82 0.03 6.37
C VAL A 54 10.09 0.20 5.56
N SER A 55 11.23 -0.09 6.18
CA SER A 55 12.53 -0.09 5.51
C SER A 55 13.46 -1.10 6.17
N ARG A 56 14.59 -1.41 5.53
CA ARG A 56 15.63 -2.27 6.13
C ARG A 56 16.27 -1.66 7.40
N LYS A 57 16.12 -0.36 7.61
CA LYS A 57 16.67 0.38 8.76
C LYS A 57 15.58 0.87 9.71
N GLY A 58 14.38 0.29 9.63
CA GLY A 58 13.30 0.63 10.57
C GLY A 58 13.70 0.31 12.01
N THR A 59 13.05 0.98 12.95
CA THR A 59 13.38 0.90 14.39
C THR A 59 12.42 0.01 15.18
N ASP A 60 11.39 -0.52 14.53
CA ASP A 60 10.25 -1.22 15.15
C ASP A 60 9.60 -0.38 16.27
N SER A 61 9.48 0.93 16.04
CA SER A 61 8.94 1.89 17.01
C SER A 61 8.34 3.11 16.31
N VAL A 62 7.56 3.91 17.04
CA VAL A 62 7.10 5.21 16.56
C VAL A 62 8.25 6.21 16.60
N ASN A 63 8.53 6.88 15.47
CA ASN A 63 9.59 7.87 15.37
C ASN A 63 9.14 9.27 15.82
N GLU A 64 10.06 10.24 15.79
CA GLU A 64 9.82 11.64 16.17
C GLU A 64 8.77 12.36 15.30
N LYS A 65 8.52 11.89 14.08
CA LYS A 65 7.45 12.39 13.19
C LYS A 65 6.08 11.75 13.53
N GLY A 66 6.02 10.83 14.47
CA GLY A 66 4.80 10.09 14.84
C GLY A 66 4.46 8.94 13.90
N TYR A 67 5.40 8.49 13.06
CA TYR A 67 5.20 7.37 12.14
C TYR A 67 5.63 6.07 12.81
N LEU A 68 4.85 5.00 12.63
CA LEU A 68 5.30 3.65 12.97
C LEU A 68 6.41 3.24 11.99
N SER A 69 7.65 3.12 12.47
CA SER A 69 8.81 2.75 11.68
C SER A 69 9.14 1.27 11.87
N LEU A 70 8.86 0.43 10.88
CA LEU A 70 9.07 -1.03 10.95
C LEU A 70 10.29 -1.48 10.17
N SER A 71 10.99 -2.48 10.69
CA SER A 71 12.11 -3.11 10.00
C SER A 71 11.66 -4.33 9.19
N ALA A 72 12.01 -4.35 7.90
CA ALA A 72 11.85 -5.53 7.05
C ALA A 72 12.79 -5.48 5.84
N ASP A 73 13.22 -6.66 5.38
CA ASP A 73 13.95 -6.83 4.13
C ASP A 73 13.11 -7.64 3.13
N PHE A 74 12.63 -6.97 2.09
CA PHE A 74 11.81 -7.61 1.04
C PHE A 74 12.64 -8.41 0.03
N ALA A 75 13.98 -8.43 0.15
CA ALA A 75 14.79 -9.40 -0.58
C ALA A 75 14.70 -10.81 0.02
N ASN A 76 14.29 -10.93 1.29
CA ASN A 76 14.09 -12.22 1.93
C ASN A 76 12.89 -12.95 1.31
N THR A 77 13.06 -14.25 1.06
CA THR A 77 12.07 -15.11 0.40
C THR A 77 11.07 -15.75 1.35
N ASP A 78 11.20 -15.55 2.66
CA ASP A 78 10.21 -15.97 3.63
C ASP A 78 8.93 -15.11 3.50
N PRO A 79 7.79 -15.69 3.07
CA PRO A 79 6.55 -14.93 2.91
C PRO A 79 6.00 -14.39 4.25
N SER A 80 6.42 -14.95 5.39
CA SER A 80 5.96 -14.55 6.72
C SER A 80 6.32 -13.09 7.08
N ILE A 81 7.33 -12.52 6.41
CA ILE A 81 7.80 -11.14 6.67
C ILE A 81 6.69 -10.14 6.42
N LEU A 82 5.93 -10.29 5.35
CA LEU A 82 4.83 -9.38 5.04
C LEU A 82 3.68 -9.55 6.04
N ALA A 83 3.35 -10.80 6.41
CA ALA A 83 2.35 -11.03 7.46
C ALA A 83 2.75 -10.36 8.78
N SER A 84 4.02 -10.49 9.21
CA SER A 84 4.54 -9.84 10.42
C SER A 84 4.45 -8.31 10.37
N VAL A 85 4.77 -7.70 9.22
CA VAL A 85 4.61 -6.24 9.02
C VAL A 85 3.16 -5.81 9.20
N PHE A 86 2.21 -6.53 8.58
CA PHE A 86 0.79 -6.21 8.71
C PHE A 86 0.27 -6.46 10.13
N ASP A 87 0.77 -7.47 10.84
CA ASP A 87 0.42 -7.74 12.23
C ASP A 87 0.93 -6.64 13.18
N LYS A 88 2.19 -6.21 13.03
CA LYS A 88 2.74 -5.07 13.78
C LYS A 88 1.94 -3.80 13.52
N PHE A 89 1.56 -3.54 12.27
CA PHE A 89 0.70 -2.41 11.91
C PHE A 89 -0.66 -2.47 12.61
N LYS A 90 -1.34 -3.62 12.53
CA LYS A 90 -2.65 -3.83 13.18
C LYS A 90 -2.53 -3.69 14.70
N SER A 91 -1.44 -4.18 15.29
CA SER A 91 -1.21 -4.05 16.73
C SER A 91 -1.07 -2.60 17.16
N GLU A 92 -0.37 -1.77 16.39
CA GLU A 92 -0.19 -0.34 16.70
C GLU A 92 -1.48 0.46 16.48
N PHE A 93 -2.16 0.26 15.34
CA PHE A 93 -3.28 1.12 14.94
C PHE A 93 -4.67 0.53 15.23
N SER A 94 -4.76 -0.71 15.72
CA SER A 94 -6.01 -1.46 15.96
C SER A 94 -6.90 -1.55 14.71
N THR A 95 -6.33 -1.46 13.51
CA THR A 95 -7.03 -1.52 12.23
C THR A 95 -6.06 -1.90 11.10
N ALA A 96 -6.58 -2.45 10.01
CA ALA A 96 -5.81 -2.74 8.80
C ALA A 96 -5.44 -1.44 8.03
N PRO A 97 -4.39 -1.45 7.19
CA PRO A 97 -4.09 -0.31 6.33
C PRO A 97 -5.17 -0.16 5.25
N SER A 98 -5.84 1.00 5.21
CA SER A 98 -6.77 1.30 4.11
C SER A 98 -6.04 1.68 2.83
N VAL A 99 -4.81 2.18 2.94
CA VAL A 99 -3.90 2.39 1.80
C VAL A 99 -2.61 1.61 2.02
N VAL A 100 -2.19 0.84 1.02
CA VAL A 100 -0.89 0.16 1.00
C VAL A 100 -0.09 0.68 -0.18
N ILE A 101 1.14 1.12 0.05
CA ILE A 101 2.03 1.63 -0.99
C ILE A 101 3.27 0.76 -1.03
N TYR A 102 3.47 0.03 -2.11
CA TYR A 102 4.69 -0.69 -2.38
C TYR A 102 5.65 0.17 -3.22
N ASN A 103 6.63 0.79 -2.54
CA ASN A 103 7.67 1.63 -3.14
C ASN A 103 9.03 0.93 -3.21
N ALA A 104 9.24 -0.15 -2.45
CA ALA A 104 10.49 -0.91 -2.54
C ALA A 104 10.75 -1.37 -3.99
N GLY A 105 12.02 -1.37 -4.37
CA GLY A 105 12.46 -1.80 -5.68
C GLY A 105 13.92 -2.21 -5.64
N SER A 106 14.28 -3.18 -6.49
CA SER A 106 15.64 -3.68 -6.62
C SER A 106 16.08 -3.71 -8.07
N ILE A 107 17.32 -3.28 -8.32
CA ILE A 107 17.96 -3.36 -9.62
C ILE A 107 19.40 -3.79 -9.36
N THR A 108 19.82 -4.90 -9.96
CA THR A 108 21.22 -5.29 -10.05
C THR A 108 21.81 -4.79 -11.37
N PRO A 109 22.81 -3.89 -11.35
CA PRO A 109 23.56 -3.52 -12.54
C PRO A 109 24.25 -4.74 -13.17
N PRO A 110 24.27 -4.86 -14.50
CA PRO A 110 25.02 -5.92 -15.16
C PRO A 110 26.53 -5.77 -14.91
N PRO A 111 27.27 -6.88 -14.71
CA PRO A 111 28.73 -6.83 -14.60
C PRO A 111 29.40 -6.42 -15.93
N ASP A 112 28.75 -6.70 -17.07
CA ASP A 112 29.13 -6.20 -18.38
C ASP A 112 28.03 -5.24 -18.87
N ALA A 113 28.35 -3.94 -18.90
CA ALA A 113 27.41 -2.88 -19.25
C ALA A 113 26.87 -2.98 -20.69
N GLU A 114 27.60 -3.65 -21.59
CA GLU A 114 27.23 -3.82 -22.99
C GLU A 114 26.46 -5.13 -23.24
N SER A 115 26.42 -6.04 -22.25
CA SER A 115 25.70 -7.30 -22.34
C SER A 115 24.43 -7.29 -21.51
N ALA A 116 23.29 -7.29 -22.19
CA ALA A 116 21.98 -7.39 -21.55
C ALA A 116 21.85 -8.63 -20.66
N LEU A 117 22.49 -9.75 -21.02
CA LEU A 117 22.30 -11.04 -20.35
C LEU A 117 23.43 -11.41 -19.39
N SER A 118 24.25 -10.45 -18.97
CA SER A 118 25.38 -10.69 -18.07
C SER A 118 25.01 -10.75 -16.58
N ILE A 119 23.78 -10.38 -16.21
CA ILE A 119 23.31 -10.43 -14.81
C ILE A 119 23.20 -11.90 -14.37
N PRO A 120 23.84 -12.31 -13.25
CA PRO A 120 23.72 -13.66 -12.74
C PRO A 120 22.27 -14.02 -12.39
N SER A 121 21.83 -15.24 -12.73
CA SER A 121 20.45 -15.71 -12.52
C SER A 121 19.96 -15.57 -11.07
N ALA A 122 20.82 -15.83 -10.09
CA ALA A 122 20.50 -15.63 -8.67
C ALA A 122 20.15 -14.17 -8.33
N ARG A 123 20.79 -13.21 -9.01
CA ARG A 123 20.50 -11.78 -8.85
C ARG A 123 19.21 -11.40 -9.55
N VAL A 124 18.93 -11.97 -10.72
CA VAL A 124 17.63 -11.82 -11.39
C VAL A 124 16.49 -12.31 -10.49
N ALA A 125 16.62 -13.51 -9.90
CA ALA A 125 15.61 -14.07 -9.00
C ALA A 125 15.41 -13.19 -7.76
N ASN A 126 16.50 -12.71 -7.14
CA ASN A 126 16.43 -11.79 -6.00
C ASN A 126 15.70 -10.48 -6.34
N ASP A 127 16.01 -9.88 -7.49
CA ASP A 127 15.36 -8.63 -7.90
C ASP A 127 13.88 -8.83 -8.24
N LEU A 128 13.52 -9.96 -8.84
CA LEU A 128 12.11 -10.32 -9.07
C LEU A 128 11.37 -10.62 -7.77
N ASN A 129 12.05 -11.15 -6.74
CA ASN A 129 11.43 -11.32 -5.41
C ASN A 129 10.99 -9.96 -4.84
N VAL A 130 11.88 -8.96 -4.87
CA VAL A 130 11.56 -7.60 -4.40
C VAL A 130 10.54 -6.92 -5.31
N ASN A 131 10.68 -7.03 -6.62
CA ASN A 131 9.88 -6.24 -7.55
C ASN A 131 8.52 -6.85 -7.87
N VAL A 132 8.32 -8.17 -7.72
CA VAL A 132 7.13 -8.91 -8.19
C VAL A 132 6.49 -9.75 -7.09
N VAL A 133 7.26 -10.62 -6.43
CA VAL A 133 6.71 -11.61 -5.48
C VAL A 133 6.25 -10.94 -4.19
N THR A 134 7.12 -10.17 -3.55
CA THR A 134 6.76 -9.48 -2.31
C THR A 134 5.66 -8.42 -2.44
N PRO A 135 5.52 -7.63 -3.54
CA PRO A 135 4.33 -6.79 -3.71
C PRO A 135 3.05 -7.61 -3.95
N PHE A 136 3.14 -8.76 -4.62
CA PHE A 136 2.01 -9.68 -4.74
C PHE A 136 1.55 -10.20 -3.37
N ILE A 137 2.49 -10.65 -2.52
CA ILE A 137 2.19 -11.07 -1.15
C ILE A 137 1.61 -9.90 -0.33
N ALA A 138 2.17 -8.69 -0.46
CA ALA A 138 1.64 -7.51 0.21
C ALA A 138 0.20 -7.20 -0.20
N ALA A 139 -0.17 -7.40 -1.47
CA ALA A 139 -1.54 -7.25 -1.94
C ALA A 139 -2.47 -8.33 -1.35
N GLN A 140 -1.99 -9.58 -1.20
CA GLN A 140 -2.74 -10.62 -0.50
C GLN A 140 -3.03 -10.24 0.96
N GLU A 141 -2.03 -9.74 1.68
CA GLU A 141 -2.21 -9.27 3.07
C GLU A 141 -3.12 -8.04 3.15
N ALA A 142 -3.03 -7.13 2.18
CA ALA A 142 -3.93 -5.98 2.08
C ALA A 142 -5.39 -6.42 1.96
N ILE A 143 -5.68 -7.37 1.05
CA ILE A 143 -7.04 -7.89 0.85
C ILE A 143 -7.58 -8.55 2.11
N LYS A 144 -6.79 -9.39 2.79
CA LYS A 144 -7.18 -10.01 4.08
C LYS A 144 -7.54 -8.94 5.12
N GLY A 145 -6.75 -7.86 5.19
CA GLY A 145 -7.02 -6.74 6.08
C GLY A 145 -8.28 -5.96 5.70
N TRP A 146 -8.51 -5.74 4.40
CA TRP A 146 -9.62 -4.96 3.88
C TRP A 146 -11.00 -5.57 4.12
N GLU A 147 -11.07 -6.90 4.22
CA GLU A 147 -12.29 -7.61 4.63
C GLU A 147 -12.73 -7.27 6.06
N THR A 148 -11.81 -6.75 6.88
CA THR A 148 -12.11 -6.29 8.25
C THR A 148 -12.47 -4.81 8.34
N LEU A 149 -12.30 -4.05 7.26
CA LEU A 149 -12.57 -2.63 7.22
C LEU A 149 -14.04 -2.36 6.88
N PRO A 150 -14.63 -1.26 7.37
CA PRO A 150 -15.96 -0.83 6.95
C PRO A 150 -16.06 -0.70 5.42
N GLU A 151 -17.25 -0.97 4.86
CA GLU A 151 -17.49 -1.01 3.42
C GLU A 151 -17.14 0.34 2.75
N GLU A 152 -17.48 1.45 3.42
CA GLU A 152 -17.21 2.83 2.99
C GLU A 152 -15.73 3.23 3.04
N SER A 153 -14.87 2.41 3.65
CA SER A 153 -13.43 2.67 3.68
C SER A 153 -12.87 2.57 2.26
N LYS A 154 -12.20 3.62 1.81
CA LYS A 154 -11.45 3.60 0.53
C LYS A 154 -10.24 2.68 0.70
N LYS A 155 -10.20 1.62 -0.09
CA LYS A 155 -9.20 0.55 -0.05
C LYS A 155 -8.35 0.64 -1.31
N VAL A 156 -7.08 0.97 -1.16
CA VAL A 156 -6.19 1.26 -2.30
C VAL A 156 -4.82 0.61 -2.13
N PHE A 157 -4.36 -0.10 -3.16
CA PHE A 157 -3.00 -0.62 -3.27
C PHE A 157 -2.26 0.13 -4.39
N ILE A 158 -1.16 0.79 -4.04
CA ILE A 158 -0.35 1.55 -4.99
C ILE A 158 1.00 0.86 -5.13
N TYR A 159 1.39 0.56 -6.36
CA TYR A 159 2.74 0.12 -6.68
C TYR A 159 3.50 1.21 -7.42
N THR A 160 4.75 1.46 -7.01
CA THR A 160 5.59 2.47 -7.66
C THR A 160 6.15 1.92 -8.97
N GLY A 161 5.54 2.33 -10.08
CA GLY A 161 5.97 2.01 -11.45
C GLY A 161 7.07 2.92 -11.99
N ASN A 162 7.44 2.68 -13.25
CA ASN A 162 8.17 3.58 -14.13
C ASN A 162 7.82 3.19 -15.58
N ILE A 163 8.38 3.88 -16.58
CA ILE A 163 8.10 3.66 -18.01
C ILE A 163 8.24 2.19 -18.48
N CYS A 164 9.03 1.37 -17.79
CA CYS A 164 9.24 -0.04 -18.16
C CYS A 164 7.99 -0.92 -17.99
N ASN A 165 6.89 -0.41 -17.41
CA ASN A 165 5.62 -1.13 -17.40
C ASN A 165 4.86 -1.06 -18.74
N VAL A 166 5.16 -0.08 -19.59
CA VAL A 166 4.45 0.15 -20.87
C VAL A 166 5.39 0.18 -22.09
N ALA A 167 6.70 0.28 -21.88
CA ALA A 167 7.67 0.32 -22.96
C ALA A 167 8.92 -0.52 -22.65
N VAL A 168 9.51 -1.10 -23.70
CA VAL A 168 10.81 -1.77 -23.63
C VAL A 168 11.90 -0.74 -23.91
N LEU A 169 12.72 -0.44 -22.92
CA LEU A 169 13.91 0.40 -23.09
C LEU A 169 15.13 -0.50 -23.29
N PRO A 170 15.88 -0.39 -24.42
CA PRO A 170 17.05 -1.21 -24.69
C PRO A 170 18.27 -0.71 -23.89
N VAL A 171 18.17 -0.74 -22.56
CA VAL A 171 19.20 -0.30 -21.61
C VAL A 171 19.51 -1.46 -20.67
N PRO A 172 20.69 -2.13 -20.77
CA PRO A 172 21.04 -3.30 -19.96
C PRO A 172 20.85 -3.11 -18.45
N LEU A 173 21.15 -1.90 -17.93
CA LEU A 173 20.92 -1.52 -16.53
C LEU A 173 19.45 -1.69 -16.08
N LEU A 174 18.49 -1.58 -16.99
CA LEU A 174 17.07 -1.63 -16.69
C LEU A 174 16.46 -3.03 -16.87
N LEU A 175 17.23 -4.05 -17.25
CA LEU A 175 16.65 -5.34 -17.64
C LEU A 175 15.79 -5.98 -16.55
N ASN A 176 16.39 -6.35 -15.42
CA ASN A 176 15.69 -6.98 -14.28
C ASN A 176 14.65 -6.06 -13.63
N GLY A 177 14.96 -4.76 -13.51
CA GLY A 177 14.01 -3.76 -13.01
C GLY A 177 12.78 -3.69 -13.91
N GLY A 178 12.98 -3.62 -15.22
CA GLY A 178 11.93 -3.57 -16.23
C GLY A 178 11.09 -4.85 -16.28
N MET A 179 11.73 -6.03 -16.22
CA MET A 179 11.04 -7.31 -16.03
C MET A 179 10.09 -7.25 -14.82
N GLY A 180 10.58 -6.73 -13.69
CA GLY A 180 9.79 -6.56 -12.48
C GLY A 180 8.61 -5.61 -12.64
N LYS A 181 8.80 -4.47 -13.30
CA LYS A 181 7.73 -3.47 -13.53
C LYS A 181 6.65 -3.99 -14.48
N ALA A 182 7.03 -4.64 -15.57
CA ALA A 182 6.08 -5.23 -16.52
C ALA A 182 5.27 -6.37 -15.89
N ALA A 183 5.95 -7.31 -15.20
CA ALA A 183 5.27 -8.44 -14.54
C ALA A 183 4.30 -7.96 -13.44
N THR A 184 4.68 -6.93 -12.68
CA THR A 184 3.83 -6.40 -11.62
C THR A 184 2.63 -5.65 -12.17
N ALA A 185 2.83 -4.82 -13.19
CA ALA A 185 1.73 -4.14 -13.86
C ALA A 185 0.70 -5.13 -14.42
N TYR A 186 1.15 -6.28 -14.94
CA TYR A 186 0.26 -7.32 -15.43
C TYR A 186 -0.65 -7.87 -14.32
N TRP A 187 -0.09 -8.37 -13.22
CA TRP A 187 -0.93 -8.94 -12.16
C TRP A 187 -1.78 -7.88 -11.44
N LEU A 188 -1.30 -6.63 -11.33
CA LEU A 188 -2.09 -5.52 -10.80
C LEU A 188 -3.30 -5.22 -11.67
N GLY A 189 -3.14 -5.20 -13.00
CA GLY A 189 -4.26 -4.99 -13.91
C GLY A 189 -5.30 -6.11 -13.82
N VAL A 190 -4.85 -7.36 -13.66
CA VAL A 190 -5.76 -8.50 -13.41
C VAL A 190 -6.48 -8.34 -12.07
N ALA A 191 -5.76 -7.97 -11.01
CA ALA A 191 -6.32 -7.78 -9.68
C ALA A 191 -7.34 -6.63 -9.63
N ASP A 192 -7.03 -5.48 -10.23
CA ASP A 192 -7.94 -4.33 -10.32
C ASP A 192 -9.26 -4.72 -10.98
N GLY A 193 -9.18 -5.37 -12.16
CA GLY A 193 -10.36 -5.89 -12.85
C GLY A 193 -11.16 -6.92 -12.04
N ALA A 194 -10.48 -7.80 -11.31
CA ALA A 194 -11.11 -8.85 -10.51
C ALA A 194 -11.74 -8.34 -9.20
N TYR A 195 -11.21 -7.26 -8.62
CA TYR A 195 -11.63 -6.75 -7.31
C TYR A 195 -12.39 -5.43 -7.35
N THR A 196 -12.58 -4.82 -8.53
CA THR A 196 -13.31 -3.55 -8.70
C THR A 196 -14.72 -3.59 -8.09
N ALA A 197 -15.43 -4.73 -8.20
CA ALA A 197 -16.77 -4.90 -7.64
C ALA A 197 -16.79 -4.89 -6.09
N LYS A 198 -15.65 -5.15 -5.44
CA LYS A 198 -15.46 -5.01 -3.99
C LYS A 198 -15.06 -3.58 -3.58
N GLY A 199 -14.92 -2.66 -4.53
CA GLY A 199 -14.45 -1.30 -4.30
C GLY A 199 -12.95 -1.20 -4.01
N TYR A 200 -12.18 -2.26 -4.28
CA TYR A 200 -10.74 -2.30 -4.12
C TYR A 200 -10.09 -1.69 -5.36
N ARG A 201 -9.03 -0.89 -5.18
CA ARG A 201 -8.32 -0.20 -6.26
C ARG A 201 -6.82 -0.23 -6.07
#